data_AF-A0A3B3SX81-F1
#
_entry.id   AF-A0A3B3SX81-F1
#
_cell.length_a   1.000
_cell.length_b   1.000
_cell.length_c   1.000
_cell.angle_alpha   90.00
_cell.angle_beta   90.00
_cell.angle_gamma   90.00
#
_symmetry.space_group_name_H-M   'P 1'
#
loop_
_entity.id
_entity.type
_entity.pdbx_description
1 polymer ?
#
loop_
_entity_poly.entity_id
_entity_poly.type
_entity_poly.pdbx_seq_one_letter_code
_entity_poly.pdbx_strand_id
1 'polypeptide(L)'
;MAVYTFGTHLYSNRSYGSTALSLPRVTGTISYVGHYTIDIMGYMGLHSYLVLVRDGQNWTSALQQCQALGGALGSITNADVELQLTSLLKDSGLDGVWIGLRKSVFTGQWYWLSKAPLGTTYWANHEPKNNTQAWCAVASLEDDNIRWNSEICCSSHPFVCYM
;
A
#
# COMPACT_ATOMS: atom_id res chain seq x y z
N MET A 1 -22.54 6.02 -36.51
CA MET A 1 -21.45 6.17 -37.49
C MET A 1 -20.47 7.18 -36.92
N ALA A 2 -19.27 6.75 -36.54
CA ALA A 2 -18.20 7.63 -36.06
C ALA A 2 -17.38 8.13 -37.26
N VAL A 3 -16.99 9.41 -37.25
CA VAL A 3 -16.08 9.99 -38.25
C VAL A 3 -14.82 10.44 -37.52
N TYR A 4 -13.66 10.03 -38.01
CA TYR A 4 -12.35 10.32 -37.40
C TYR A 4 -11.59 11.33 -38.27
N THR A 5 -10.96 12.32 -37.65
CA THR A 5 -9.99 13.20 -38.31
C THR A 5 -8.80 13.42 -37.38
N PHE A 6 -7.59 13.13 -37.87
CA PHE A 6 -6.33 13.32 -37.15
C PHE A 6 -5.59 14.53 -37.71
N GLY A 7 -5.08 15.41 -36.86
CA GLY A 7 -4.20 16.51 -37.24
C GLY A 7 -3.06 16.67 -36.24
N THR A 8 -1.82 16.77 -36.72
CA THR A 8 -0.60 16.99 -35.92
C THR A 8 -0.09 18.41 -36.13
N HIS A 9 0.08 19.19 -35.06
CA HIS A 9 0.82 20.45 -35.10
C HIS A 9 2.02 20.39 -34.14
N LEU A 10 3.22 20.68 -34.68
CA LEU A 10 4.47 20.84 -33.94
C LEU A 10 4.70 22.33 -33.69
N TYR A 11 5.04 22.71 -32.45
CA TYR A 11 5.56 24.05 -32.15
C TYR A 11 6.92 23.91 -31.46
N SER A 12 7.91 24.64 -31.99
CA SER A 12 9.25 24.80 -31.42
C SER A 12 9.38 26.12 -30.67
N ASN A 13 10.05 26.12 -29.51
CA ASN A 13 11.03 27.16 -29.18
C ASN A 13 11.96 26.77 -28.01
N ARG A 14 13.25 27.07 -28.23
CA ARG A 14 14.42 27.10 -27.30
C ARG A 14 14.13 27.85 -25.98
N SER A 15 14.90 27.75 -24.89
CA SER A 15 15.82 26.76 -24.29
C SER A 15 16.32 27.40 -22.98
N TYR A 16 16.09 26.79 -21.82
CA TYR A 16 16.95 26.95 -20.64
C TYR A 16 16.93 25.62 -19.87
N GLY A 17 18.12 25.18 -19.45
CA GLY A 17 18.42 23.80 -19.10
C GLY A 17 17.65 23.23 -17.92
N SER A 18 17.11 22.04 -18.12
CA SER A 18 17.08 20.89 -17.21
C SER A 18 16.44 19.77 -18.02
N THR A 19 17.11 18.62 -18.14
CA THR A 19 16.61 17.45 -18.87
C THR A 19 15.39 16.87 -18.16
N ALA A 20 14.21 17.40 -18.43
CA ALA A 20 12.95 16.74 -18.20
C ALA A 20 12.57 16.00 -19.50
N LEU A 21 12.47 14.67 -19.42
CA LEU A 21 11.95 13.84 -20.50
C LEU A 21 10.54 14.33 -20.85
N SER A 22 10.40 14.99 -22.01
CA SER A 22 9.12 15.43 -22.53
C SER A 22 8.35 14.21 -23.05
N LEU A 23 7.31 13.78 -22.33
CA LEU A 23 6.35 12.79 -22.84
C LEU A 23 5.34 13.49 -23.77
N PRO A 24 4.97 12.89 -24.91
CA PRO A 24 3.99 13.48 -25.82
C PRO A 24 2.59 13.47 -25.21
N ARG A 25 1.93 14.63 -25.20
CA ARG A 25 0.54 14.79 -24.77
C ARG A 25 -0.38 14.32 -25.89
N VAL A 26 -1.02 13.17 -25.73
CA VAL A 26 -2.09 12.72 -26.64
C VAL A 26 -3.40 13.34 -26.16
N THR A 27 -3.91 14.34 -26.88
CA THR A 27 -5.24 14.91 -26.60
C THR A 27 -6.28 14.25 -27.50
N GLY A 28 -7.13 13.41 -26.91
CA GLY A 28 -8.39 12.98 -27.53
C GLY A 28 -9.56 13.49 -26.69
N THR A 29 -10.54 14.13 -27.32
CA THR A 29 -11.78 14.57 -26.65
C THR A 29 -12.90 13.59 -27.00
N ILE A 30 -13.59 13.07 -25.98
CA ILE A 30 -14.88 12.39 -26.16
C ILE A 30 -15.95 13.38 -25.72
N SER A 31 -16.81 13.79 -26.66
CA SER A 31 -17.91 14.72 -26.39
C SER A 31 -19.16 13.93 -25.95
N TYR A 32 -19.51 13.97 -24.66
CA TYR A 32 -20.87 13.63 -24.20
C TYR A 32 -21.56 14.92 -23.73
N VAL A 33 -22.84 15.06 -24.11
CA VAL A 33 -23.67 16.22 -23.76
C VAL A 33 -24.07 16.10 -22.29
N GLY A 34 -23.59 17.03 -21.46
CA GLY A 34 -23.91 17.11 -20.03
C GLY A 34 -22.70 17.57 -19.23
N HIS A 35 -22.73 18.84 -18.81
CA HIS A 35 -21.62 19.53 -18.16
C HIS A 35 -21.36 19.00 -16.73
N TYR A 36 -20.59 17.92 -16.64
CA TYR A 36 -19.66 17.66 -15.54
C TYR A 36 -18.45 16.94 -16.15
N THR A 37 -17.44 17.71 -16.57
CA THR A 37 -16.12 17.13 -16.82
C THR A 37 -15.54 16.78 -15.46
N ILE A 38 -15.77 15.55 -14.98
CA ILE A 38 -14.88 14.98 -13.97
C ILE A 38 -13.55 14.90 -14.69
N ASP A 39 -12.61 15.74 -14.26
CA ASP A 39 -11.26 15.74 -14.77
C ASP A 39 -10.61 14.42 -14.32
N ILE A 40 -10.86 13.35 -15.07
CA ILE A 40 -10.06 12.12 -14.99
C ILE A 40 -8.76 12.43 -15.74
N MET A 41 -8.01 13.42 -15.24
CA MET A 41 -6.56 13.37 -15.30
C MET A 41 -6.20 12.12 -14.52
N GLY A 42 -6.24 10.99 -15.24
CA GLY A 42 -5.69 9.73 -14.81
C GLY A 42 -4.21 9.95 -14.62
N TYR A 43 -3.86 10.48 -13.45
CA TYR A 43 -2.65 10.10 -12.79
C TYR A 43 -2.80 8.59 -12.55
N MET A 44 -2.51 7.78 -13.57
CA MET A 44 -1.97 6.42 -13.37
C MET A 44 -0.56 6.59 -12.79
N GLY A 45 -0.46 7.37 -11.71
CA GLY A 45 0.74 7.58 -10.93
C GLY A 45 0.67 6.54 -9.83
N LEU A 46 1.54 5.54 -9.92
CA LEU A 46 2.34 4.91 -8.87
C LEU A 46 1.94 5.09 -7.38
N HIS A 47 0.66 5.14 -7.05
CA HIS A 47 0.19 5.17 -5.67
C HIS A 47 0.09 3.73 -5.22
N SER A 48 1.06 3.35 -4.40
CA SER A 48 0.98 2.09 -3.71
C SER A 48 -0.30 2.02 -2.90
N TYR A 49 -0.98 0.88 -2.95
CA TYR A 49 -2.25 0.70 -2.25
C TYR A 49 -2.30 -0.63 -1.53
N LEU A 50 -3.09 -0.67 -0.46
CA LEU A 50 -3.33 -1.84 0.36
C LEU A 50 -4.56 -2.60 -0.13
N VAL A 51 -4.40 -3.90 -0.26
CA VAL A 51 -5.47 -4.87 -0.54
C VAL A 51 -5.68 -5.74 0.68
N LEU A 52 -6.89 -5.73 1.23
CA LEU A 52 -7.29 -6.61 2.33
C LEU A 52 -7.68 -7.99 1.81
N VAL A 53 -7.04 -9.03 2.33
CA VAL A 53 -7.44 -10.43 2.13
C VAL A 53 -8.02 -10.96 3.43
N ARG A 54 -9.31 -11.34 3.38
CA ARG A 54 -10.08 -11.77 4.56
C ARG A 54 -9.84 -13.21 4.98
N ASP A 55 -9.36 -14.05 4.06
CA ASP A 55 -9.10 -15.45 4.35
C ASP A 55 -7.92 -15.57 5.32
N GLY A 56 -8.19 -16.14 6.49
CA GLY A 56 -7.22 -16.22 7.57
C GLY A 56 -6.12 -17.21 7.23
N GLN A 57 -4.87 -16.75 7.27
CA GLN A 57 -3.70 -17.55 6.93
C GLN A 57 -2.61 -17.36 7.99
N ASN A 58 -1.67 -18.31 8.07
CA ASN A 58 -0.43 -18.07 8.80
C ASN A 58 0.42 -17.01 8.08
N TRP A 59 1.35 -16.38 8.80
CA TRP A 59 2.10 -15.24 8.28
C TRP A 59 2.92 -15.57 7.01
N THR A 60 3.49 -16.78 6.94
CA THR A 60 4.27 -17.22 5.76
C THR A 60 3.37 -17.47 4.55
N SER A 61 2.21 -18.10 4.73
CA SER A 61 1.21 -18.28 3.67
C SER A 61 0.69 -16.93 3.17
N ALA A 62 0.39 -15.99 4.08
CA ALA A 62 -0.03 -14.63 3.74
C ALA A 62 1.02 -13.91 2.88
N LEU A 63 2.30 -14.00 3.25
CA LEU A 63 3.41 -13.46 2.46
C LEU A 63 3.43 -14.04 1.04
N GLN A 64 3.38 -15.37 0.91
CA GLN A 64 3.38 -16.05 -0.38
C GLN A 64 2.19 -15.65 -1.24
N GLN A 65 1.02 -15.46 -0.63
CA GLN A 65 -0.18 -15.05 -1.35
C GLN A 65 -0.06 -13.61 -1.86
N CYS A 66 0.46 -12.67 -1.07
CA CYS A 66 0.73 -11.32 -1.57
C CYS A 66 1.75 -11.32 -2.72
N GLN A 67 2.79 -12.15 -2.65
CA GLN A 67 3.76 -12.31 -3.74
C GLN A 67 3.13 -12.89 -5.01
N ALA A 68 2.23 -13.87 -4.86
CA ALA A 68 1.50 -14.45 -5.99
C ALA A 68 0.56 -13.43 -6.68
N LEU A 69 0.07 -12.43 -5.92
CA LEU A 69 -0.71 -11.32 -6.44
C LEU A 69 0.15 -10.20 -7.07
N GLY A 70 1.48 -10.34 -7.06
CA GLY A 70 2.41 -9.35 -7.60
C GLY A 70 2.82 -8.25 -6.61
N GLY A 71 2.46 -8.39 -5.33
CA GLY A 71 2.77 -7.44 -4.27
C GLY A 71 3.65 -8.01 -3.15
N ALA A 72 3.59 -7.36 -1.99
CA ALA A 72 4.28 -7.79 -0.77
C ALA A 72 3.34 -7.71 0.44
N LEU A 73 3.69 -8.34 1.55
CA LEU A 73 2.94 -8.16 2.79
C LEU A 73 3.05 -6.70 3.27
N GLY A 74 1.94 -6.11 3.73
CA GLY A 74 1.77 -4.68 3.97
C GLY A 74 2.86 -4.03 4.82
N SER A 75 3.56 -3.02 4.31
CA SER A 75 4.53 -2.23 5.09
C SER A 75 4.00 -0.83 5.35
N ILE A 76 3.99 -0.38 6.60
CA ILE A 76 3.50 0.96 6.97
C ILE A 76 4.70 1.91 6.97
N THR A 77 4.95 2.53 5.81
CA THR A 77 6.17 3.31 5.57
C THR A 77 5.94 4.82 5.51
N ASN A 78 4.69 5.27 5.44
CA ASN A 78 4.31 6.68 5.40
C ASN A 78 2.87 6.88 5.91
N ALA A 79 2.48 8.14 6.10
CA ALA A 79 1.18 8.52 6.63
C ALA A 79 0.01 8.12 5.71
N ASP A 80 0.19 8.11 4.39
CA ASP A 80 -0.87 7.73 3.46
C ASP A 80 -1.24 6.25 3.62
N VAL A 81 -0.24 5.39 3.77
CA VAL A 81 -0.43 3.94 4.00
C VAL A 81 -1.04 3.68 5.39
N GLU A 82 -0.63 4.45 6.39
CA GLU A 82 -1.23 4.41 7.74
C GLU A 82 -2.73 4.77 7.69
N LEU A 83 -3.08 5.87 7.03
CA LEU A 83 -4.48 6.28 6.85
C LEU A 83 -5.29 5.24 6.09
N GLN A 84 -4.73 4.69 5.01
CA GLN A 84 -5.39 3.66 4.21
C GLN A 84 -5.64 2.39 5.03
N LEU A 85 -4.65 1.92 5.80
CA LEU A 85 -4.82 0.77 6.68
C LEU A 85 -5.85 1.03 7.78
N THR A 86 -5.87 2.24 8.34
CA THR A 86 -6.84 2.65 9.36
C THR A 86 -8.26 2.56 8.81
N SER A 87 -8.51 3.16 7.63
CA SER A 87 -9.81 3.09 6.95
C SER A 87 -10.19 1.65 6.60
N LEU A 88 -9.28 0.85 6.05
CA LEU A 88 -9.54 -0.55 5.73
C LEU A 88 -9.95 -1.36 6.96
N LEU A 89 -9.27 -1.19 8.10
CA LEU A 89 -9.61 -1.89 9.33
C LEU A 89 -10.97 -1.45 9.87
N LYS A 90 -11.26 -0.14 9.91
CA LYS A 90 -12.56 0.40 10.34
C LYS A 90 -13.71 -0.16 9.51
N ASP A 91 -13.58 -0.12 8.19
CA ASP A 91 -14.63 -0.59 7.27
C ASP A 91 -14.78 -2.12 7.30
N SER A 92 -13.70 -2.84 7.60
CA SER A 92 -13.71 -4.31 7.61
C SER A 92 -14.33 -4.92 8.86
N GLY A 93 -14.29 -4.22 10.00
CA GLY A 93 -14.69 -4.75 11.31
C GLY A 93 -13.82 -5.91 11.81
N LEU A 94 -12.59 -6.04 11.31
CA LEU A 94 -11.65 -7.09 11.71
C LEU A 94 -10.86 -6.71 12.96
N ASP A 95 -10.58 -7.69 13.81
CA ASP A 95 -9.79 -7.48 15.04
C ASP A 95 -8.30 -7.22 14.76
N GLY A 96 -7.80 -7.61 13.59
CA GLY A 96 -6.45 -7.33 13.15
C GLY A 96 -6.04 -8.05 11.87
N VAL A 97 -4.96 -7.57 11.25
CA VAL A 97 -4.41 -8.11 10.01
C VAL A 97 -2.91 -8.32 10.09
N TRP A 98 -2.39 -9.35 9.44
CA TRP A 98 -0.94 -9.49 9.27
C TRP A 98 -0.37 -8.32 8.46
N ILE A 99 0.79 -7.86 8.91
CA ILE A 99 1.64 -6.89 8.22
C ILE A 99 3.04 -7.47 7.99
N GLY A 100 3.79 -6.87 7.06
CA GLY A 100 5.15 -7.24 6.65
C GLY A 100 6.25 -6.97 7.67
N LEU A 101 5.91 -6.78 8.95
CA LEU A 101 6.84 -6.52 10.05
C LEU A 101 7.18 -7.84 10.77
N ARG A 102 8.49 -8.11 10.93
CA ARG A 102 8.99 -9.36 11.52
C ARG A 102 10.17 -9.12 12.47
N LYS A 103 10.30 -9.96 13.50
CA LYS A 103 11.43 -9.98 14.43
C LYS A 103 12.52 -10.92 13.92
N SER A 104 13.77 -10.44 13.93
CA SER A 104 14.94 -11.25 13.62
C SER A 104 15.28 -12.17 14.79
N VAL A 105 15.42 -13.47 14.52
CA VAL A 105 15.83 -14.47 15.54
C VAL A 105 17.28 -14.25 15.97
N PHE A 106 18.12 -13.70 15.09
CA PHE A 106 19.56 -13.51 15.36
C PHE A 106 19.84 -12.22 16.12
N THR A 107 19.17 -11.12 15.77
CA THR A 107 19.44 -9.80 16.36
C THR A 107 18.39 -9.36 17.38
N GLY A 108 17.24 -10.04 17.43
CA GLY A 108 16.10 -9.63 18.25
C GLY A 108 15.37 -8.36 17.76
N GLN A 109 15.85 -7.74 16.67
CA GLN A 109 15.31 -6.49 16.13
C GLN A 109 14.15 -6.73 15.15
N TRP A 110 13.21 -5.79 15.12
CA TRP A 110 12.12 -5.79 14.16
C TRP A 110 12.53 -5.12 12.84
N TYR A 111 12.04 -5.63 11.73
CA TYR A 111 12.32 -5.10 10.39
C TYR A 111 11.14 -5.33 9.44
N TRP A 112 11.00 -4.42 8.48
CA TRP A 112 10.06 -4.59 7.37
C TRP A 112 10.64 -5.50 6.30
N LEU A 113 9.84 -6.40 5.74
CA LEU A 113 10.24 -7.19 4.57
C LEU A 113 10.55 -6.34 3.33
N SER A 114 9.92 -5.17 3.21
CA SER A 114 10.21 -4.17 2.16
C SER A 114 11.60 -3.55 2.29
N LYS A 115 12.33 -3.84 3.39
CA LYS A 115 13.62 -3.23 3.75
C LYS A 115 13.54 -1.72 3.99
N ALA A 116 12.33 -1.18 4.11
CA ALA A 116 12.14 0.20 4.55
C ALA A 116 12.68 0.38 5.98
N PRO A 117 13.22 1.56 6.32
CA PRO A 117 13.61 1.86 7.69
C PRO A 117 12.42 1.72 8.64
N LEU A 118 12.66 1.10 9.80
CA LEU A 118 11.70 1.08 10.90
C LEU A 118 11.76 2.46 11.57
N GLY A 119 11.06 3.45 11.00
CA GLY A 119 10.97 4.80 11.54
C GLY A 119 10.14 4.85 12.83
N THR A 120 9.05 5.62 12.82
CA THR A 120 8.10 5.63 13.94
C THR A 120 7.47 4.25 14.12
N THR A 121 7.43 3.76 15.36
CA THR A 121 6.81 2.48 15.69
C THR A 121 5.47 2.69 16.36
N TYR A 122 4.50 1.84 16.02
CA TYR A 122 3.12 1.96 16.51
C TYR A 122 2.75 0.79 17.44
N TRP A 123 3.69 0.33 18.26
CA TRP A 123 3.42 -0.77 19.21
C TRP A 123 2.26 -0.42 20.16
N ALA A 124 1.43 -1.42 20.46
CA ALA A 124 0.45 -1.35 21.53
C ALA A 124 1.15 -1.27 22.90
N ASN A 125 0.39 -0.93 23.94
CA ASN A 125 0.91 -0.94 25.30
C ASN A 125 1.44 -2.33 25.67
N HIS A 126 2.65 -2.39 26.23
CA HIS A 126 3.37 -3.62 26.59
C HIS A 126 3.80 -4.52 25.42
N GLU A 127 3.79 -4.01 24.19
CA GLU A 127 4.33 -4.68 23.00
C GLU A 127 5.67 -4.04 22.57
N PRO A 128 6.53 -4.77 21.84
CA PRO A 128 6.42 -6.20 21.54
C PRO A 128 6.66 -7.05 22.80
N LYS A 129 5.86 -8.10 22.99
CA LYS A 129 6.07 -9.06 24.09
C LYS A 129 7.49 -9.63 24.02
N ASN A 130 8.11 -9.80 25.19
CA ASN A 130 9.39 -10.49 25.30
C ASN A 130 9.24 -12.03 25.23
N ASN A 131 8.20 -12.50 24.55
CA ASN A 131 8.00 -13.94 24.35
C ASN A 131 8.97 -14.44 23.27
N THR A 132 9.31 -15.72 23.35
CA THR A 132 10.24 -16.36 22.43
C THR A 132 9.58 -16.89 21.16
N GLN A 133 8.28 -16.64 20.95
CA GLN A 133 7.50 -17.26 19.86
C GLN A 133 6.72 -16.26 18.99
N ALA A 134 6.48 -15.02 19.45
CA ALA A 134 5.76 -14.02 18.68
C ALA A 134 6.72 -13.14 17.88
N TRP A 135 7.12 -13.65 16.72
CA TRP A 135 8.08 -13.00 15.82
C TRP A 135 7.43 -12.31 14.62
N CYS A 136 6.10 -12.33 14.53
CA CYS A 136 5.34 -11.69 13.47
C CYS A 136 4.45 -10.60 14.06
N ALA A 137 4.07 -9.60 13.26
CA ALA A 137 3.26 -8.50 13.75
C ALA A 137 1.87 -8.48 13.10
N VAL A 138 0.86 -8.25 13.92
CA VAL A 138 -0.51 -7.93 13.51
C VAL A 138 -0.73 -6.45 13.74
N ALA A 139 -1.38 -5.77 12.79
CA ALA A 139 -1.93 -4.43 12.99
C ALA A 139 -3.42 -4.52 13.34
N SER A 140 -3.83 -3.81 14.38
CA SER A 140 -5.21 -3.69 14.84
C SER A 140 -5.55 -2.22 15.11
N LEU A 141 -6.81 -1.93 15.41
CA LEU A 141 -7.25 -0.61 15.86
C LEU A 141 -7.41 -0.58 17.37
N GLU A 142 -6.88 0.47 18.00
CA GLU A 142 -7.10 0.82 19.41
C GLU A 142 -7.42 2.32 19.44
N ASP A 143 -8.61 2.67 19.94
CA ASP A 143 -9.15 4.04 19.93
C ASP A 143 -8.96 4.74 18.57
N ASP A 144 -9.40 4.08 17.49
CA ASP A 144 -9.31 4.56 16.11
C ASP A 144 -7.89 4.76 15.54
N ASN A 145 -6.85 4.36 16.28
CA ASN A 145 -5.46 4.44 15.85
C ASN A 145 -4.87 3.05 15.59
N ILE A 146 -3.97 2.94 14.60
CA ILE A 146 -3.27 1.68 14.35
C ILE A 146 -2.33 1.37 15.51
N ARG A 147 -2.41 0.12 15.98
CA ARG A 147 -1.46 -0.47 16.92
C ARG A 147 -0.92 -1.79 16.41
N TRP A 148 0.33 -2.06 16.74
CA TRP A 148 1.02 -3.30 16.40
C TRP A 148 1.12 -4.19 17.62
N ASN A 149 0.80 -5.47 17.42
CA ASN A 149 0.96 -6.51 18.42
C ASN A 149 1.91 -7.58 17.89
N SER A 150 2.80 -8.08 18.74
CA SER A 150 3.57 -9.27 18.40
C SER A 150 2.69 -10.51 18.54
N GLU A 151 2.64 -11.33 17.49
CA GLU A 151 1.85 -12.55 17.42
C GLU A 151 2.68 -13.75 16.92
N ILE A 152 2.27 -14.95 17.33
CA ILE A 152 2.85 -16.22 16.89
C ILE A 152 2.60 -16.37 15.40
N CYS A 153 3.65 -16.53 14.61
CA CYS A 153 3.56 -16.53 13.13
C CYS A 153 2.65 -17.63 12.55
N CYS A 154 2.41 -18.71 13.31
CA CYS A 154 1.54 -19.81 12.91
C CYS A 154 0.05 -19.54 13.15
N SER A 155 -0.30 -18.48 13.87
CA SER A 155 -1.69 -18.06 14.09
C SER A 155 -2.36 -17.70 12.77
N SER A 156 -3.68 -17.90 12.69
CA SER A 156 -4.45 -17.57 11.49
C SER A 156 -5.02 -16.15 11.61
N HIS A 157 -4.62 -15.26 10.71
CA HIS A 157 -5.19 -13.92 10.61
C HIS A 157 -5.44 -13.54 9.15
N PRO A 158 -6.47 -12.71 8.89
CA PRO A 158 -6.54 -11.91 7.67
C PRO A 158 -5.25 -11.10 7.47
N PHE A 159 -5.02 -10.59 6.27
CA PHE A 159 -3.77 -9.90 5.97
C PHE A 159 -3.93 -8.84 4.90
N VAL A 160 -2.99 -7.89 4.89
CA VAL A 160 -2.96 -6.82 3.89
C VAL A 160 -1.76 -6.98 2.96
N CYS A 161 -1.99 -6.84 1.67
CA CYS A 161 -0.96 -6.83 0.65
C CYS A 161 -0.74 -5.39 0.16
N TYR A 162 0.52 -5.04 -0.06
CA TYR A 162 0.97 -3.78 -0.65
C TYR A 162 1.27 -4.02 -2.13
N MET A 163 0.63 -3.24 -3.00
CA MET A 163 0.73 -3.33 -4.47
C MET A 163 1.35 -2.07 -5.06
#